data_AF-A0A173Y2P9-F1
#
_entry.id   AF-A0A173Y2P9-F1
#
_cell.length_a   1.000
_cell.length_b   1.000
_cell.length_c   1.000
_cell.angle_alpha   90.00
_cell.angle_beta   90.00
_cell.angle_gamma   90.00
#
_symmetry.space_group_name_H-M   'P 1'
#
loop_
_entity.id
_entity.type
_entity.pdbx_description
1 polymer ?
#
loop_
_entity_poly.entity_id
_entity_poly.type
_entity_poly.pdbx_seq_one_letter_code
_entity_poly.pdbx_strand_id
1 'polypeptide(L)'
;MLLIIEFLLPAVFSGWPPIASSIICAILSTAVTLLLLNGQSGKTFSAILSTMIGMFFALILFLITSAMIHVDGFSSADAEGLILIHEETGLQIKDVLFAGVVISSLGAIMDVGMSVVSSLYEIYHHNPTLTAKDIFRSGIEIGKDMIGTMTNTLILAFTGSAFITLLVFLSYQVQFNQLINSNYLSIEIAQGLCGTFGIVLTIPAASAISAFMLTRKQKMIP
;
A
#
# COMPACT_ATOMS: atom_id res chain seq x y z
N MET A 1 5.82 10.64 -6.91
CA MET A 1 5.09 11.91 -7.06
C MET A 1 4.93 12.32 -8.53
N LEU A 2 6.01 12.37 -9.34
CA LEU A 2 5.93 12.72 -10.77
C LEU A 2 4.89 11.89 -11.54
N LEU A 3 4.92 10.56 -11.44
CA LEU A 3 3.93 9.69 -12.09
C LEU A 3 2.48 9.94 -11.64
N ILE A 4 2.27 10.43 -10.41
CA ILE A 4 0.92 10.74 -9.93
C ILE A 4 0.42 12.00 -10.63
N ILE A 5 1.27 13.04 -10.70
CA ILE A 5 0.91 14.35 -11.26
C ILE A 5 0.83 14.29 -12.79
N GLU A 6 1.77 13.63 -13.46
CA GLU A 6 1.90 13.63 -14.92
C GLU A 6 1.12 12.50 -15.60
N PHE A 7 0.81 11.41 -14.89
CA PHE A 7 0.11 10.26 -15.47
C PHE A 7 -1.22 9.97 -14.77
N LEU A 8 -1.23 9.69 -13.46
CA LEU A 8 -2.44 9.23 -12.77
C LEU A 8 -3.56 10.28 -12.80
N LEU A 9 -3.27 11.52 -12.39
CA LEU A 9 -4.27 12.58 -12.36
C LEU A 9 -4.81 12.89 -13.77
N PRO A 10 -3.99 13.15 -14.81
CA PRO A 10 -4.49 13.38 -16.16
C PRO A 10 -5.28 12.21 -16.73
N ALA A 11 -4.87 10.96 -16.48
CA ALA A 11 -5.58 9.77 -16.95
C ALA A 11 -6.99 9.68 -16.33
N VAL A 12 -7.09 9.85 -15.00
CA VAL A 12 -8.37 9.85 -14.29
C VAL A 12 -9.27 10.99 -14.75
N PHE A 13 -8.73 12.20 -14.92
CA PHE A 13 -9.47 13.35 -15.45
C PHE A 13 -9.94 13.13 -16.90
N SER A 14 -9.20 12.35 -17.70
CA SER A 14 -9.57 12.01 -19.08
C SER A 14 -10.60 10.87 -19.17
N GLY A 15 -11.16 10.42 -18.04
CA GLY A 15 -12.19 9.38 -17.97
C GLY A 15 -11.66 7.94 -17.92
N TRP A 16 -10.36 7.73 -17.70
CA TRP A 16 -9.83 6.38 -17.53
C TRP A 16 -10.29 5.78 -16.19
N PRO A 17 -10.51 4.46 -16.11
CA PRO A 17 -10.90 3.81 -14.85
C PRO A 17 -9.86 4.07 -13.75
N PRO A 18 -10.24 4.68 -12.60
CA PRO A 18 -9.30 5.03 -11.54
C PRO A 18 -8.55 3.84 -10.95
N ILE A 19 -9.24 2.71 -10.78
CA ILE A 19 -8.64 1.49 -10.22
C ILE A 19 -7.54 0.97 -11.14
N ALA A 20 -7.80 0.83 -12.44
CA ALA A 20 -6.80 0.36 -13.38
C ALA A 20 -5.61 1.34 -13.49
N SER A 21 -5.91 2.64 -13.56
CA SER A 21 -4.89 3.70 -13.67
C SER A 21 -3.97 3.75 -12.44
N SER A 22 -4.53 3.59 -11.24
CA SER A 22 -3.76 3.55 -9.98
C SER A 22 -2.87 2.31 -9.87
N ILE A 23 -3.34 1.13 -10.28
CA ILE A 23 -2.52 -0.09 -10.34
C ILE A 23 -1.35 0.10 -11.29
N ILE A 24 -1.59 0.64 -12.50
CA ILE A 24 -0.52 0.90 -13.48
C ILE A 24 0.47 1.91 -12.91
N CYS A 25 -0.01 3.01 -12.35
CA CYS A 25 0.83 4.02 -11.72
C CYS A 25 1.67 3.42 -10.58
N ALA A 26 1.10 2.53 -9.78
CA ALA A 26 1.78 1.88 -8.68
C ALA A 26 2.88 0.92 -9.14
N ILE A 27 2.60 0.09 -10.15
CA ILE A 27 3.60 -0.81 -10.77
C ILE A 27 4.77 0.02 -11.30
N LEU A 28 4.47 1.05 -12.10
CA LEU A 28 5.49 1.92 -12.69
C LEU A 28 6.28 2.66 -11.62
N SER A 29 5.61 3.23 -10.62
CA SER A 29 6.27 3.95 -9.52
C SER A 29 7.17 3.03 -8.72
N THR A 30 6.74 1.81 -8.44
CA THR A 30 7.56 0.82 -7.71
C THR A 30 8.77 0.41 -8.53
N ALA A 31 8.56 0.07 -9.80
CA ALA A 31 9.64 -0.35 -10.69
C ALA A 31 10.68 0.75 -10.87
N VAL A 32 10.25 1.96 -11.24
CA VAL A 32 11.15 3.10 -11.46
C VAL A 32 11.88 3.47 -10.18
N THR A 33 11.18 3.59 -9.05
CA THR A 33 11.80 4.00 -7.77
C THR A 33 12.84 2.98 -7.33
N LEU A 34 12.49 1.68 -7.29
CA LEU A 34 13.41 0.66 -6.80
C LEU A 34 14.58 0.42 -7.76
N LEU A 35 14.37 0.54 -9.08
CA LEU A 35 15.44 0.45 -10.09
C LEU A 35 16.41 1.64 -10.01
N LEU A 36 15.92 2.86 -9.81
CA LEU A 36 16.77 4.03 -9.68
C LEU A 36 17.59 4.01 -8.37
N LEU A 37 16.99 3.55 -7.26
CA LEU A 37 17.65 3.52 -5.97
C LEU A 37 18.67 2.38 -5.84
N ASN A 38 18.33 1.17 -6.29
CA ASN A 38 19.12 -0.05 -6.04
C ASN A 38 19.79 -0.60 -7.30
N GLY A 39 19.56 0.00 -8.46
CA GLY A 39 19.98 -0.54 -9.74
C GLY A 39 19.24 -1.81 -10.14
N GLN A 40 19.67 -2.40 -11.26
CA GLN A 40 19.18 -3.70 -11.71
C GLN A 40 19.84 -4.82 -10.92
N SER A 41 19.10 -5.45 -10.01
CA SER A 41 19.59 -6.57 -9.22
C SER A 41 18.48 -7.58 -8.92
N GLY A 42 18.88 -8.80 -8.54
CA GLY A 42 17.93 -9.81 -8.04
C GLY A 42 17.16 -9.32 -6.81
N LYS A 43 17.82 -8.52 -5.96
CA LYS A 43 17.23 -7.87 -4.78
C LYS A 43 16.08 -6.95 -5.20
N THR A 44 16.33 -6.08 -6.18
CA THR A 44 15.33 -5.15 -6.73
C THR A 44 14.13 -5.91 -7.30
N PHE A 45 14.37 -6.99 -8.05
CA PHE A 45 13.29 -7.79 -8.64
C PHE A 45 12.44 -8.51 -7.57
N SER A 46 13.09 -9.10 -6.55
CA SER A 46 12.39 -9.72 -5.42
C SER A 46 11.51 -8.70 -4.69
N ALA A 47 12.03 -7.49 -4.47
CA ALA A 47 11.31 -6.39 -3.82
C ALA A 47 10.08 -5.97 -4.63
N ILE A 48 10.25 -5.67 -5.93
CA ILE A 48 9.12 -5.29 -6.82
C ILE A 48 8.02 -6.35 -6.77
N LEU A 49 8.35 -7.63 -6.94
CA LEU A 49 7.35 -8.70 -6.98
C LEU A 49 6.61 -8.82 -5.64
N SER A 50 7.33 -8.73 -4.52
CA SER A 50 6.73 -8.79 -3.19
C SER A 50 5.79 -7.62 -2.90
N THR A 51 6.19 -6.39 -3.28
CA THR A 51 5.36 -5.18 -3.16
C THR A 51 4.09 -5.30 -3.98
N MET A 52 4.17 -5.83 -5.20
CA MET A 52 2.99 -6.02 -6.05
C MET A 52 2.00 -7.02 -5.45
N ILE A 53 2.49 -8.12 -4.88
CA ILE A 53 1.64 -9.09 -4.19
C ILE A 53 0.96 -8.44 -2.98
N GLY A 54 1.73 -7.74 -2.15
CA GLY A 54 1.22 -7.03 -0.97
C GLY A 54 0.15 -6.00 -1.31
N MET A 55 0.40 -5.19 -2.34
CA MET A 55 -0.54 -4.22 -2.88
C MET A 55 -1.83 -4.89 -3.36
N PHE A 56 -1.73 -5.99 -4.11
CA PHE A 56 -2.89 -6.68 -4.64
C PHE A 56 -3.79 -7.22 -3.51
N PHE A 57 -3.18 -7.74 -2.45
CA PHE A 57 -3.92 -8.15 -1.26
C PHE A 57 -4.56 -6.98 -0.51
N ALA A 58 -3.84 -5.86 -0.36
CA ALA A 58 -4.41 -4.64 0.25
C ALA A 58 -5.64 -4.15 -0.54
N LEU A 59 -5.56 -4.18 -1.86
CA LEU A 59 -6.65 -3.79 -2.76
C LEU A 59 -7.86 -4.73 -2.62
N ILE A 60 -7.65 -6.05 -2.61
CA ILE A 60 -8.73 -7.02 -2.41
C ILE A 60 -9.41 -6.80 -1.06
N LEU A 61 -8.62 -6.61 0.00
CA LEU A 61 -9.17 -6.40 1.33
C LEU A 61 -9.99 -5.11 1.39
N PHE A 62 -9.48 -4.04 0.79
CA PHE A 62 -10.22 -2.78 0.72
C PHE A 62 -11.51 -2.91 -0.09
N LEU A 63 -11.54 -3.71 -1.17
CA LEU A 63 -12.78 -4.01 -1.92
C LEU A 63 -13.83 -4.69 -1.03
N ILE A 64 -13.40 -5.67 -0.23
CA ILE A 64 -14.28 -6.39 0.69
C ILE A 64 -14.79 -5.44 1.79
N THR A 65 -13.89 -4.72 2.46
CA THR A 65 -14.23 -3.81 3.56
C THR A 65 -15.11 -2.66 3.09
N SER A 66 -14.82 -2.08 1.92
CA SER A 66 -15.64 -1.02 1.32
C SER A 66 -17.06 -1.50 1.01
N ALA A 67 -17.23 -2.75 0.57
CA ALA A 67 -18.55 -3.33 0.33
C ALA A 67 -19.32 -3.57 1.64
N MET A 68 -18.62 -3.95 2.73
CA MET A 68 -19.26 -4.18 4.04
C MET A 68 -19.69 -2.87 4.72
N ILE A 69 -18.91 -1.80 4.58
CA ILE A 69 -19.17 -0.50 5.22
C ILE A 69 -20.17 0.35 4.42
N HIS A 70 -20.65 -0.12 3.26
CA HIS A 70 -21.51 0.64 2.34
C HIS A 70 -20.91 2.02 2.04
N VAL A 71 -19.63 2.04 1.70
CA VAL A 71 -18.95 3.27 1.31
C VAL A 71 -19.48 3.70 -0.06
N ASP A 72 -20.54 4.51 -0.05
CA ASP A 72 -21.12 5.05 -1.29
C ASP A 72 -20.21 6.10 -1.95
N GLY A 73 -19.08 6.45 -1.34
CA GLY A 73 -18.14 7.47 -1.82
C GLY A 73 -18.65 8.90 -1.67
N PHE A 74 -19.96 9.12 -1.58
CA PHE A 74 -20.62 10.40 -1.38
C PHE A 74 -20.52 10.98 0.04
N SER A 75 -19.81 10.31 0.96
CA SER A 75 -19.76 10.68 2.38
C SER A 75 -18.41 11.26 2.84
N SER A 76 -17.43 11.38 1.94
CA SER A 76 -16.22 12.18 2.19
C SER A 76 -16.55 13.66 2.13
N ALA A 77 -15.86 14.49 2.92
CA ALA A 77 -16.03 15.96 2.93
C ALA A 77 -15.86 16.61 1.53
N ASP A 78 -15.23 15.90 0.58
CA ASP A 78 -15.01 16.32 -0.80
C ASP A 78 -16.07 15.83 -1.80
N ALA A 79 -17.15 15.19 -1.33
CA ALA A 79 -18.19 14.63 -2.20
C ALA A 79 -18.82 15.68 -3.14
N GLU A 80 -18.98 16.94 -2.71
CA GLU A 80 -19.47 18.02 -3.57
C GLU A 80 -18.54 18.30 -4.76
N GLY A 81 -17.22 18.32 -4.54
CA GLY A 81 -16.25 18.52 -5.61
C GLY A 81 -16.17 17.33 -6.58
N LEU A 82 -16.37 16.11 -6.07
CA LEU A 82 -16.38 14.88 -6.84
C LEU A 82 -17.70 14.65 -7.60
N ILE A 83 -18.83 15.19 -7.12
CA ILE A 83 -20.12 15.20 -7.85
C ILE A 83 -20.01 16.02 -9.13
N LEU A 84 -19.42 17.21 -9.07
CA LEU A 84 -19.21 18.06 -10.26
C LEU A 84 -18.33 17.37 -11.32
N ILE A 85 -17.34 16.59 -10.90
CA ILE A 85 -16.48 15.82 -11.80
C ILE A 85 -17.22 14.59 -12.35
N HIS A 86 -18.06 13.94 -11.53
CA HIS A 86 -18.88 12.81 -11.95
C HIS A 86 -19.82 13.19 -13.10
N GLU A 87 -20.46 14.36 -13.04
CA GLU A 87 -21.38 14.83 -14.08
C GLU A 87 -20.68 15.06 -15.43
N GLU A 88 -19.42 15.53 -15.42
CA GLU A 88 -18.65 15.80 -16.64
C GLU A 88 -17.95 14.55 -17.22
N THR A 89 -17.63 13.54 -16.40
CA THR A 89 -16.73 12.43 -16.80
C THR A 89 -17.28 11.01 -16.56
N GLY A 90 -18.40 10.86 -15.86
CA GLY A 90 -18.97 9.55 -15.49
C GLY A 90 -18.19 8.81 -14.39
N LEU A 91 -17.30 9.50 -13.68
CA LEU A 91 -16.35 8.94 -12.72
C LEU A 91 -17.02 8.44 -11.45
N GLN A 92 -16.92 7.15 -11.10
CA GLN A 92 -17.48 6.67 -9.84
C GLN A 92 -16.61 7.11 -8.65
N ILE A 93 -17.19 7.86 -7.71
CA ILE A 93 -16.48 8.41 -6.54
C ILE A 93 -15.79 7.31 -5.72
N LYS A 94 -16.45 6.15 -5.59
CA LYS A 94 -15.86 4.98 -4.94
C LYS A 94 -14.51 4.60 -5.56
N ASP A 95 -14.41 4.61 -6.89
CA ASP A 95 -13.22 4.16 -7.63
C ASP A 95 -12.04 5.12 -7.41
N VAL A 96 -12.34 6.41 -7.22
CA VAL A 96 -11.33 7.42 -6.85
C VAL A 96 -10.81 7.18 -5.44
N LEU A 97 -11.69 6.86 -4.48
CA LEU A 97 -11.28 6.46 -3.14
C LEU A 97 -10.39 5.20 -3.19
N PHE A 98 -10.75 4.21 -4.01
CA PHE A 98 -9.90 3.03 -4.27
C PHE A 98 -8.50 3.42 -4.76
N ALA A 99 -8.43 4.30 -5.76
CA ALA A 99 -7.15 4.80 -6.27
C ALA A 99 -6.33 5.53 -5.19
N GLY A 100 -6.99 6.32 -4.33
CA GLY A 100 -6.37 7.00 -3.20
C GLY A 100 -5.70 6.03 -2.23
N VAL A 101 -6.38 4.94 -1.86
CA VAL A 101 -5.85 3.89 -0.95
C VAL A 101 -4.65 3.17 -1.55
N VAL A 102 -4.72 2.82 -2.84
CA VAL A 102 -3.61 2.18 -3.54
C VAL A 102 -2.36 3.05 -3.47
N ILE A 103 -2.51 4.36 -3.73
CA ILE A 103 -1.39 5.30 -3.74
C ILE A 103 -0.87 5.61 -2.33
N SER A 104 -1.76 5.78 -1.34
CA SER A 104 -1.37 6.11 0.03
C SER A 104 -0.64 4.95 0.73
N SER A 105 -1.10 3.70 0.51
CA SER A 105 -0.50 2.50 1.10
C SER A 105 0.77 2.03 0.37
N LEU A 106 0.93 2.34 -0.92
CA LEU A 106 2.05 1.87 -1.74
C LEU A 106 3.40 2.18 -1.12
N GLY A 107 3.60 3.39 -0.59
CA GLY A 107 4.88 3.81 -0.04
C GLY A 107 5.33 2.91 1.11
N ALA A 108 4.43 2.64 2.05
CA ALA A 108 4.71 1.79 3.21
C ALA A 108 4.95 0.32 2.81
N ILE A 109 4.14 -0.21 1.86
CA ILE A 109 4.30 -1.57 1.33
C ILE A 109 5.64 -1.73 0.60
N MET A 110 6.03 -0.72 -0.18
CA MET A 110 7.30 -0.69 -0.92
C MET A 110 8.49 -0.70 0.05
N ASP A 111 8.44 0.14 1.09
CA ASP A 111 9.53 0.27 2.06
C ASP A 111 9.76 -1.03 2.86
N VAL A 112 8.67 -1.68 3.29
CA VAL A 112 8.75 -2.98 3.98
C VAL A 112 9.26 -4.08 3.06
N GLY A 113 8.71 -4.15 1.84
CA GLY A 113 9.15 -5.14 0.84
C GLY A 113 10.65 -5.02 0.58
N MET A 114 11.13 -3.80 0.34
CA MET A 114 12.55 -3.56 0.08
C MET A 114 13.42 -3.85 1.31
N SER A 115 13.02 -3.42 2.50
CA SER A 115 13.79 -3.62 3.74
C SER A 115 13.95 -5.09 4.12
N VAL A 116 12.87 -5.87 4.04
CA VAL A 116 12.92 -7.33 4.29
C VAL A 116 13.81 -8.01 3.26
N VAL A 117 13.60 -7.73 1.97
CA VAL A 117 14.39 -8.34 0.89
C VAL A 117 15.87 -7.96 1.03
N SER A 118 16.19 -6.68 1.29
CA SER A 118 17.57 -6.23 1.45
C SER A 118 18.27 -6.95 2.60
N SER A 119 17.59 -7.07 3.74
CA SER A 119 18.13 -7.73 4.93
C SER A 119 18.38 -9.22 4.68
N LEU A 120 17.46 -9.90 3.98
CA LEU A 120 17.62 -11.32 3.63
C LEU A 120 18.79 -11.56 2.68
N TYR A 121 18.97 -10.68 1.69
CA TYR A 121 20.11 -10.74 0.79
C TYR A 121 21.43 -10.53 1.53
N GLU A 122 21.46 -9.63 2.51
CA GLU A 122 22.66 -9.38 3.34
C GLU A 122 23.02 -10.59 4.20
N ILE A 123 22.02 -11.16 4.90
CA ILE A 123 22.20 -12.36 5.72
C ILE A 123 22.69 -13.53 4.85
N TYR A 124 22.10 -13.72 3.67
CA TYR A 124 22.53 -14.77 2.74
C TYR A 124 23.94 -14.53 2.19
N HIS A 125 24.32 -13.28 1.91
CA HIS A 125 25.66 -12.96 1.43
C HIS A 125 26.73 -13.27 2.50
N HIS A 126 26.42 -13.04 3.77
CA HIS A 126 27.31 -13.38 4.88
C HIS A 126 27.31 -14.86 5.26
N ASN A 127 26.20 -15.57 5.03
CA ASN A 127 26.09 -17.00 5.27
C ASN A 127 25.36 -17.72 4.12
N PRO A 128 26.08 -18.09 3.04
CA PRO A 128 25.47 -18.73 1.87
C PRO A 128 24.97 -20.16 2.13
N THR A 129 25.27 -20.76 3.29
CA THR A 129 24.81 -22.12 3.62
C THR A 129 23.38 -22.19 4.14
N LEU A 130 22.73 -21.03 4.33
CA LEU A 130 21.35 -20.95 4.81
C LEU A 130 20.37 -21.63 3.86
N THR A 131 19.47 -22.44 4.42
CA THR A 131 18.42 -23.10 3.64
C THR A 131 17.28 -22.12 3.32
N ALA A 132 16.45 -22.45 2.33
CA ALA A 132 15.28 -21.63 2.00
C ALA A 132 14.33 -21.44 3.20
N LYS A 133 14.25 -22.45 4.08
CA LYS A 133 13.45 -22.40 5.30
C LYS A 133 14.03 -21.42 6.32
N ASP A 134 15.35 -21.37 6.44
CA ASP A 134 16.04 -20.43 7.33
C ASP A 134 15.84 -18.99 6.85
N ILE A 135 16.04 -18.75 5.55
CA ILE A 135 15.80 -17.43 4.93
C ILE A 135 14.36 -16.99 5.13
N PHE A 136 13.39 -17.87 4.87
CA PHE A 136 11.97 -17.56 5.08
C PHE A 136 11.70 -17.19 6.54
N ARG A 137 12.18 -18.00 7.50
CA ARG A 137 11.97 -17.76 8.92
C ARG A 137 12.61 -16.46 9.38
N SER A 138 13.83 -16.17 8.96
CA SER A 138 14.51 -14.90 9.23
C SER A 138 13.70 -13.73 8.67
N GLY A 139 13.12 -13.85 7.48
CA GLY A 139 12.32 -12.82 6.86
C GLY A 139 11.02 -12.53 7.62
N ILE A 140 10.35 -13.57 8.11
CA ILE A 140 9.19 -13.43 8.98
C ILE A 140 9.58 -12.73 10.30
N GLU A 141 10.71 -13.09 10.91
CA GLU A 141 11.13 -12.48 12.17
C GLU A 141 11.49 -11.01 12.01
N ILE A 142 12.24 -10.65 10.97
CA ILE A 142 12.55 -9.25 10.62
C ILE A 142 11.25 -8.48 10.36
N GLY A 143 10.35 -9.07 9.57
CA GLY A 143 9.11 -8.41 9.20
C GLY A 143 8.18 -8.17 10.39
N LYS A 144 8.13 -9.06 11.39
CA LYS A 144 7.32 -8.85 12.61
C LYS A 144 7.65 -7.55 13.32
N ASP A 145 8.94 -7.24 13.45
CA ASP A 145 9.40 -6.02 14.09
C ASP A 145 8.99 -4.78 13.27
N MET A 146 9.01 -4.91 11.94
CA MET A 146 8.59 -3.85 11.02
C MET A 146 7.08 -3.60 10.99
N ILE A 147 6.25 -4.61 11.28
CA ILE A 147 4.79 -4.43 11.31
C ILE A 147 4.42 -3.34 12.32
N GLY A 148 5.00 -3.37 13.51
CA GLY A 148 4.69 -2.41 14.57
C GLY A 148 5.02 -0.97 14.18
N THR A 149 6.24 -0.75 13.66
CA THR A 149 6.72 0.59 13.29
C THR A 149 5.96 1.17 12.09
N MET A 150 5.63 0.34 11.10
CA MET A 150 4.94 0.78 9.90
C MET A 150 3.43 0.96 10.11
N THR A 151 2.82 0.11 10.95
CA THR A 151 1.42 0.31 11.37
C THR A 151 1.26 1.63 12.10
N ASN A 152 2.16 1.94 13.04
CA ASN A 152 2.14 3.22 13.74
C ASN A 152 2.31 4.41 12.77
N THR A 153 3.22 4.27 11.79
CA THR A 153 3.42 5.28 10.75
C THR A 153 2.15 5.52 9.93
N LEU A 154 1.44 4.46 9.52
CA LEU A 154 0.18 4.60 8.81
C LEU A 154 -0.90 5.24 9.68
N ILE A 155 -1.06 4.81 10.94
CA ILE A 155 -2.03 5.40 11.87
C ILE A 155 -1.78 6.90 12.02
N LEU A 156 -0.53 7.31 12.21
CA LEU A 156 -0.16 8.71 12.32
C LEU A 156 -0.37 9.48 11.00
N ALA A 157 -0.08 8.86 9.86
CA ALA A 157 -0.31 9.47 8.55
C ALA A 157 -1.80 9.74 8.30
N PHE A 158 -2.68 8.76 8.54
CA PHE A 158 -4.13 8.91 8.38
C PHE A 158 -4.74 9.85 9.44
N THR A 159 -4.28 9.78 10.69
CA THR A 159 -4.71 10.73 11.73
C THR A 159 -4.27 12.16 11.38
N GLY A 160 -3.07 12.31 10.82
CA GLY A 160 -2.53 13.58 10.34
C GLY A 160 -3.31 14.15 9.17
N SER A 161 -3.70 13.33 8.18
CA SER A 161 -4.56 13.78 7.07
C SER A 161 -5.96 14.16 7.56
N ALA A 162 -6.49 13.47 8.56
CA ALA A 162 -7.78 13.77 9.17
C ALA A 162 -7.75 14.90 10.22
N PHE A 163 -6.60 15.50 10.52
CA PHE A 163 -6.43 16.38 11.68
C PHE A 163 -7.38 17.60 11.66
N ILE A 164 -7.52 18.27 10.51
CA ILE A 164 -8.43 19.42 10.37
C ILE A 164 -9.88 18.99 10.58
N THR A 165 -10.29 17.88 9.98
CA THR A 165 -11.64 17.33 10.12
C THR A 165 -11.94 16.95 11.58
N LEU A 166 -10.98 16.36 12.28
CA LEU A 166 -11.09 16.04 13.71
C LEU A 166 -11.25 17.30 14.56
N LEU A 167 -10.52 18.39 14.26
CA LEU A 167 -10.69 19.68 14.94
C LEU A 167 -12.09 20.29 14.71
N VAL A 168 -12.62 20.19 13.49
CA VAL A 168 -13.97 20.67 13.17
C VAL A 168 -15.01 19.89 13.97
N PHE A 169 -14.89 18.56 14.06
CA PHE A 169 -15.80 17.76 14.87
C PHE A 169 -15.72 18.08 16.37
N LEU A 170 -14.52 18.35 16.89
CA LEU A 170 -14.34 18.83 18.26
C LEU A 170 -15.00 20.20 18.47
N SER A 171 -14.87 21.13 17.51
CA SER A 171 -15.51 22.45 17.58
C SER A 171 -17.03 22.37 17.60
N TYR A 172 -17.62 21.42 16.87
CA TYR A 172 -19.06 21.18 16.85
C TYR A 172 -19.58 20.36 18.05
N GLN A 173 -18.72 20.02 19.02
CA GLN A 173 -19.10 19.20 20.17
C GLN A 173 -19.73 17.85 19.76
N VAL A 174 -19.29 17.29 18.63
CA VAL A 174 -19.78 15.99 18.15
C VAL A 174 -19.44 14.92 19.18
N GLN A 175 -20.44 14.15 19.59
CA GLN A 175 -20.22 13.07 20.56
C GLN A 175 -19.26 12.03 19.98
N PHE A 176 -18.38 11.47 20.81
CA PHE A 176 -17.39 10.47 20.38
C PHE A 176 -18.03 9.28 19.64
N ASN A 177 -19.22 8.84 20.06
CA ASN A 177 -19.95 7.78 19.36
C ASN A 177 -20.40 8.20 17.96
N GLN A 178 -20.82 9.44 17.75
CA GLN A 178 -21.17 9.94 16.43
C GLN A 178 -19.93 10.11 15.55
N LEU A 179 -18.80 10.52 16.14
CA LEU A 179 -17.52 10.62 15.45
C LEU A 179 -17.06 9.25 14.91
N ILE A 180 -17.06 8.21 15.76
CA ILE A 180 -16.66 6.85 15.35
C ILE A 180 -17.59 6.28 14.29
N ASN A 181 -18.89 6.56 14.40
CA ASN A 181 -19.87 6.11 13.42
C ASN A 181 -19.98 7.03 12.19
N SER A 182 -19.11 8.03 12.07
CA SER A 182 -19.08 8.87 10.88
C SER A 182 -18.52 8.08 9.70
N ASN A 183 -19.14 8.25 8.53
CA ASN A 183 -18.67 7.61 7.30
C ASN A 183 -17.24 8.05 6.95
N TYR A 184 -16.89 9.31 7.22
CA TYR A 184 -15.54 9.83 7.01
C TYR A 184 -14.50 9.04 7.83
N LEU A 185 -14.68 8.93 9.15
CA LEU A 185 -13.73 8.23 10.01
C LEU A 185 -13.71 6.72 9.70
N SER A 186 -14.86 6.15 9.36
CA SER A 186 -14.97 4.74 8.96
C SER A 186 -14.14 4.44 7.71
N ILE A 187 -14.15 5.34 6.71
CA ILE A 187 -13.30 5.24 5.53
C ILE A 187 -11.83 5.32 5.94
N GLU A 188 -11.39 6.36 6.65
CA GLU A 188 -9.99 6.53 7.05
C GLU A 188 -9.45 5.33 7.83
N ILE A 189 -10.24 4.79 8.77
CA ILE A 189 -9.89 3.58 9.53
C ILE A 189 -9.79 2.38 8.60
N ALA A 190 -10.73 2.19 7.67
CA ALA A 190 -10.68 1.12 6.70
C ALA A 190 -9.43 1.21 5.81
N GLN A 191 -9.03 2.41 5.37
CA GLN A 191 -7.80 2.63 4.60
C GLN A 191 -6.56 2.24 5.42
N GLY A 192 -6.49 2.70 6.67
CA GLY A 192 -5.40 2.38 7.60
C GLY A 192 -5.24 0.89 7.87
N LEU A 193 -6.36 0.21 8.12
CA LEU A 193 -6.37 -1.24 8.32
C LEU A 193 -5.95 -1.98 7.05
N CYS A 194 -6.53 -1.64 5.90
CA CYS A 194 -6.21 -2.32 4.64
C CYS A 194 -4.75 -2.14 4.23
N GLY A 195 -4.19 -0.93 4.40
CA GLY A 195 -2.77 -0.68 4.19
C GLY A 195 -1.89 -1.51 5.12
N THR A 196 -2.25 -1.60 6.40
CA THR A 196 -1.54 -2.43 7.38
C THR A 196 -1.59 -3.92 7.03
N PHE A 197 -2.74 -4.45 6.63
CA PHE A 197 -2.85 -5.83 6.17
C PHE A 197 -2.03 -6.08 4.90
N GLY A 198 -1.96 -5.10 3.99
CA GLY A 198 -1.06 -5.11 2.85
C GLY A 198 0.40 -5.35 3.27
N ILE A 199 0.87 -4.60 4.28
CA ILE A 199 2.21 -4.76 4.85
C ILE A 199 2.41 -6.15 5.45
N VAL A 200 1.46 -6.61 6.27
CA VAL A 200 1.52 -7.93 6.92
C VAL A 200 1.64 -9.06 5.89
N LEU A 201 0.96 -8.95 4.75
CA LEU A 201 1.02 -9.94 3.67
C LEU A 201 2.22 -9.78 2.74
N THR A 202 2.80 -8.58 2.67
CA THR A 202 4.04 -8.32 1.93
C THR A 202 5.22 -9.07 2.53
N ILE A 203 5.31 -9.14 3.86
CA ILE A 203 6.40 -9.79 4.59
C ILE A 203 6.58 -11.27 4.21
N PRO A 204 5.55 -12.14 4.31
CA PRO A 204 5.68 -13.54 3.91
C PRO A 204 5.94 -13.67 2.41
N ALA A 205 5.37 -12.79 1.57
CA ALA A 205 5.65 -12.79 0.13
C ALA A 205 7.12 -12.47 -0.17
N ALA A 206 7.66 -11.40 0.42
CA ALA A 206 9.06 -11.00 0.31
C ALA A 206 10.00 -12.09 0.80
N SER A 207 9.67 -12.72 1.93
CA SER A 207 10.43 -13.81 2.53
C SER A 207 10.46 -15.04 1.64
N ALA A 208 9.31 -15.44 1.07
CA ALA A 208 9.20 -16.60 0.18
C ALA A 208 9.92 -16.37 -1.16
N ILE A 209 9.73 -15.20 -1.77
CA ILE A 209 10.38 -14.83 -3.04
C ILE A 209 11.89 -14.78 -2.86
N SER A 210 12.38 -14.15 -1.79
CA SER A 210 13.81 -14.06 -1.51
C SER A 210 14.41 -15.43 -1.24
N ALA A 211 13.75 -16.26 -0.42
CA ALA A 211 14.18 -17.63 -0.15
C ALA A 211 14.32 -18.45 -1.44
N PHE A 212 13.35 -18.35 -2.35
CA PHE A 212 13.40 -19.02 -3.64
C PHE A 212 14.50 -18.49 -4.54
N MET A 213 14.64 -17.16 -4.69
CA MET A 213 15.62 -16.55 -5.58
C MET A 213 17.08 -16.77 -5.12
N LEU A 214 17.33 -16.68 -3.82
CA LEU A 214 18.68 -16.84 -3.24
C LEU A 214 19.15 -18.30 -3.30
N THR A 215 18.31 -19.26 -2.89
CA THR A 215 18.68 -20.68 -2.93
C THR A 215 18.72 -21.26 -4.35
N ARG A 216 17.95 -20.71 -5.29
CA ARG A 216 18.06 -21.10 -6.71
C ARG A 216 19.40 -20.68 -7.33
N LYS A 217 19.98 -19.55 -6.93
CA LYS A 217 21.33 -19.15 -7.37
C LYS A 217 22.41 -20.15 -6.93
N GLN A 218 22.27 -20.73 -5.74
CA GLN A 218 23.20 -21.74 -5.21
C GLN A 218 23.24 -23.02 -6.05
N LYS A 219 22.11 -23.43 -6.63
CA LYS A 219 22.02 -24.61 -7.52
C LYS A 219 22.63 -24.39 -8.91
N MET A 220 22.95 -23.15 -9.30
CA MET A 220 23.50 -22.83 -10.62
C MET A 220 25.02 -22.60 -10.62
N ILE A 221 25.70 -22.80 -9.50
CA ILE A 221 27.16 -22.79 -9.42
C ILE A 221 27.60 -24.26 -9.26
N PRO A 222 27.99 -24.94 -10.36
CA PRO A 222 28.52 -26.30 -10.31
C PRO A 222 29.91 -26.38 -9.67
#